data_AF-A0A286UL85-F1
#
_entry.id   AF-A0A286UL85-F1
#
_cell.length_a   1.000
_cell.length_b   1.000
_cell.length_c   1.000
_cell.angle_alpha   90.00
_cell.angle_beta   90.00
_cell.angle_gamma   90.00
#
_symmetry.space_group_name_H-M   'P 1'
#
loop_
_entity.id
_entity.type
_entity.pdbx_description
1 polymer ?
#
loop_
_entity_poly.entity_id
_entity_poly.type
_entity_poly.pdbx_seq_one_letter_code
_entity_poly.pdbx_strand_id
1 'polypeptide(L)'
;MSRSLSYLKSSAECLLRSSSQKRIKVLDGWKGDSTSGVNAVLLRQKRYASTTAASRPTGSQRVSERSEIEFDNARDASSSNSLYPKKRRKADARPIVEHLKKLFPPLEFSDDAAMQMLTHKSAADLWSVHNGRLAFIGRRVLHSYTVLFLQSAALQFSRASPSTVDPTLPFDFDLLAYRATFTQILGEYVGNQWKLADVMQWRPPVSRNRMLGNIDSAMSPGLYKVQGTTVEGIMGGIYHQFGGTVAQRVFHTRLLPHILCPGTPLGLHDSFHHAAREMQAKMGGPYGLLITPSEASQQQQKRDTHTSTSSQSKTSYEERENRSSAEFGQEKKRIAL
;
A
#
# COMPACT_ATOMS: atom_id res chain seq x y z
N MET A 1 9.45 10.93 -63.83
CA MET A 1 9.42 9.46 -64.00
C MET A 1 10.55 8.85 -63.20
N SER A 2 10.19 7.87 -62.36
CA SER A 2 11.05 6.90 -61.64
C SER A 2 12.21 7.41 -60.78
N ARG A 3 11.96 7.54 -59.47
CA ARG A 3 12.79 7.01 -58.36
C ARG A 3 12.22 7.53 -57.04
N SER A 4 11.44 6.72 -56.33
CA SER A 4 11.33 6.71 -54.85
C SER A 4 10.23 5.75 -54.37
N LEU A 5 10.51 4.44 -54.40
CA LEU A 5 9.68 3.41 -53.73
C LEU A 5 10.53 2.20 -53.34
N SER A 6 11.62 2.40 -52.61
CA SER A 6 12.45 1.30 -52.08
C SER A 6 12.65 1.29 -50.56
N TYR A 7 11.98 2.17 -49.80
CA TYR A 7 12.17 2.26 -48.34
C TYR A 7 11.08 1.64 -47.46
N LEU A 8 10.07 0.99 -48.03
CA LEU A 8 8.93 0.42 -47.26
C LEU A 8 8.84 -1.11 -47.27
N LYS A 9 9.87 -1.83 -47.73
CA LYS A 9 9.90 -3.32 -47.68
C LYS A 9 10.81 -3.93 -46.61
N SER A 10 11.55 -3.13 -45.82
CA SER A 10 12.51 -3.67 -44.83
C SER A 10 12.00 -3.76 -43.40
N SER A 11 10.72 -3.44 -43.14
CA SER A 11 10.19 -3.38 -41.76
C SER A 11 9.19 -4.47 -41.38
N ALA A 12 8.88 -5.41 -42.29
CA ALA A 12 7.85 -6.44 -42.07
C ALA A 12 8.39 -7.86 -41.82
N GLU A 13 9.70 -8.12 -41.90
CA GLU A 13 10.27 -9.47 -41.73
C GLU A 13 10.92 -9.74 -40.36
N CYS A 14 10.85 -8.80 -39.41
CA CYS A 14 11.46 -8.99 -38.08
C CYS A 14 10.48 -9.51 -36.99
N LEU A 15 9.36 -10.13 -37.36
CA LEU A 15 8.34 -10.60 -36.39
C LEU A 15 7.96 -12.09 -36.46
N LEU A 16 8.70 -12.93 -37.21
CA LEU A 16 8.34 -14.36 -37.35
C LEU A 16 9.47 -15.38 -37.13
N ARG A 17 10.51 -15.05 -36.36
CA ARG A 17 11.53 -16.04 -35.95
C ARG A 17 12.12 -15.76 -34.57
N SER A 18 11.46 -16.21 -33.51
CA SER A 18 12.14 -16.69 -32.28
C SER A 18 11.14 -17.34 -31.30
N SER A 19 10.56 -18.47 -31.70
CA SER A 19 10.11 -19.47 -30.73
C SER A 19 11.15 -20.57 -30.74
N SER A 20 12.18 -20.41 -29.92
CA SER A 20 13.14 -21.47 -29.65
C SER A 20 13.53 -21.36 -28.19
N GLN A 21 13.06 -22.32 -27.40
CA GLN A 21 13.43 -22.54 -26.01
C GLN A 21 14.96 -22.54 -25.87
N LYS A 22 15.53 -21.44 -25.39
CA LYS A 22 16.90 -21.43 -24.90
C LYS A 22 16.87 -21.74 -23.41
N ARG A 23 17.30 -22.97 -23.08
CA ARG A 23 17.81 -23.33 -21.76
C ARG A 23 18.82 -22.26 -21.34
N ILE A 24 18.51 -21.55 -20.26
CA ILE A 24 19.47 -20.73 -19.55
C ILE A 24 20.53 -21.67 -18.98
N LYS A 25 21.73 -21.65 -19.57
CA LYS A 25 22.92 -22.19 -18.90
C LYS A 25 23.23 -21.24 -17.75
N VAL A 26 23.05 -21.74 -16.53
CA VAL A 26 23.50 -21.11 -15.30
C VAL A 26 25.01 -20.94 -15.41
N LEU A 27 25.47 -19.70 -15.38
CA LEU A 27 26.88 -19.38 -15.33
C LEU A 27 27.35 -19.59 -13.88
N ASP A 28 28.01 -20.73 -13.66
CA ASP A 28 28.79 -20.99 -12.45
C ASP A 28 30.05 -20.11 -12.51
N GLY A 29 30.12 -19.10 -11.64
CA GLY A 29 31.28 -18.22 -11.63
C GLY A 29 31.20 -16.97 -10.75
N TRP A 30 30.58 -17.04 -9.58
CA TRP A 30 30.73 -16.00 -8.57
C TRP A 30 30.97 -16.63 -7.20
N LYS A 31 32.25 -16.89 -6.91
CA LYS A 31 32.75 -17.12 -5.55
C LYS A 31 33.05 -15.76 -4.94
N GLY A 32 32.27 -15.36 -3.95
CA GLY A 32 32.48 -14.13 -3.18
C GLY A 32 31.34 -13.89 -2.19
N ASP A 33 31.57 -14.33 -0.96
CA ASP A 33 30.98 -13.91 0.33
C ASP A 33 29.46 -13.81 0.54
N SER A 34 28.96 -14.76 1.35
CA SER A 34 28.18 -14.52 2.57
C SER A 34 26.99 -13.54 2.58
N THR A 35 26.21 -13.41 1.51
CA THR A 35 24.86 -12.79 1.58
C THR A 35 23.81 -13.60 0.79
N SER A 36 23.53 -14.85 1.20
CA SER A 36 22.68 -15.78 0.44
C SER A 36 21.20 -15.84 0.85
N GLY A 37 20.75 -15.06 1.84
CA GLY A 37 19.37 -15.16 2.34
C GLY A 37 18.31 -14.44 1.49
N VAL A 38 18.60 -13.25 0.97
CA VAL A 38 17.56 -12.32 0.47
C VAL A 38 17.24 -12.55 -1.01
N ASN A 39 18.25 -12.85 -1.84
CA ASN A 39 18.07 -13.09 -3.27
C ASN A 39 17.25 -14.37 -3.57
N ALA A 40 17.39 -15.42 -2.73
CA ALA A 40 16.63 -16.66 -2.88
C ALA A 40 15.13 -16.50 -2.57
N VAL A 41 14.77 -15.60 -1.65
CA VAL A 41 13.37 -15.30 -1.30
C VAL A 41 12.67 -14.50 -2.41
N LEU A 42 13.40 -13.55 -3.02
CA LEU A 42 12.89 -12.72 -4.12
C LEU A 42 12.55 -13.54 -5.37
N LEU A 43 13.38 -14.53 -5.73
CA LEU A 43 13.13 -15.42 -6.86
C LEU A 43 11.94 -16.38 -6.63
N ARG A 44 11.62 -16.73 -5.38
CA ARG A 44 10.48 -17.63 -5.06
C ARG A 44 9.12 -16.93 -5.11
N GLN A 45 9.05 -15.62 -4.83
CA GLN A 45 7.78 -14.88 -4.78
C GLN A 45 7.24 -14.46 -6.15
N LYS A 46 8.06 -14.36 -7.20
CA LYS A 46 7.60 -14.12 -8.58
C LYS A 46 6.61 -15.18 -9.10
N ARG A 47 6.52 -16.36 -8.46
CA ARG A 47 5.59 -17.44 -8.86
C ARG A 47 4.14 -17.27 -8.36
N TYR A 48 3.84 -16.27 -7.53
CA TYR A 48 2.49 -16.06 -6.98
C TYR A 48 1.79 -14.79 -7.48
N ALA A 49 2.40 -14.04 -8.42
CA ALA A 49 1.83 -12.80 -8.95
C ALA A 49 1.06 -12.96 -10.28
N SER A 50 0.89 -14.18 -10.79
CA SER A 50 0.28 -14.43 -12.12
C SER A 50 -0.92 -15.39 -12.11
N THR A 51 -1.70 -15.43 -11.02
CA THR A 51 -2.96 -16.20 -10.94
C THR A 51 -4.17 -15.28 -10.72
N THR A 52 -4.40 -14.36 -11.66
CA THR A 52 -5.70 -13.69 -11.85
C THR A 52 -6.06 -13.66 -13.33
N ALA A 53 -6.22 -14.85 -13.91
CA ALA A 53 -6.95 -15.10 -15.16
C ALA A 53 -7.26 -16.61 -15.24
N ALA A 54 -8.19 -17.09 -14.42
CA ALA A 54 -8.72 -18.43 -14.57
C ALA A 54 -9.95 -18.37 -15.48
N SER A 55 -9.75 -18.76 -16.75
CA SER A 55 -10.81 -19.07 -17.70
C SER A 55 -11.72 -20.16 -17.13
N ARG A 56 -13.04 -19.96 -17.22
CA ARG A 56 -14.05 -20.99 -16.91
C ARG A 56 -13.94 -22.14 -17.91
N PRO A 57 -13.78 -23.40 -17.49
CA PRO A 57 -14.09 -24.53 -18.36
C PRO A 57 -15.59 -24.80 -18.29
N THR A 58 -16.26 -24.67 -19.42
CA THR A 58 -17.53 -25.33 -19.72
C THR A 58 -17.30 -26.83 -19.82
N GLY A 59 -18.02 -27.65 -19.05
CA GLY A 59 -18.11 -29.07 -19.36
C GLY A 59 -18.49 -30.01 -18.21
N SER A 60 -19.68 -30.57 -18.37
CA SER A 60 -20.06 -31.95 -18.06
C SER A 60 -20.60 -32.28 -16.67
N GLN A 61 -21.81 -32.85 -16.73
CA GLN A 61 -22.60 -33.43 -15.67
C GLN A 61 -21.81 -34.51 -14.91
N ARG A 62 -21.88 -34.45 -13.59
CA ARG A 62 -21.70 -35.64 -12.76
C ARG A 62 -22.74 -35.61 -11.65
N VAL A 63 -23.77 -36.43 -11.86
CA VAL A 63 -24.72 -36.88 -10.85
C VAL A 63 -23.90 -37.58 -9.76
N SER A 64 -24.00 -37.11 -8.52
CA SER A 64 -23.50 -37.83 -7.35
C SER A 64 -24.45 -37.58 -6.19
N GLU A 65 -24.77 -38.69 -5.53
CA GLU A 65 -25.83 -38.87 -4.55
C GLU A 65 -25.78 -37.91 -3.38
N ARG A 66 -26.99 -37.48 -3.02
CA ARG A 66 -27.36 -36.67 -1.87
C ARG A 66 -27.50 -37.61 -0.67
N SER A 67 -26.49 -37.67 0.19
CA SER A 67 -26.67 -38.19 1.55
C SER A 67 -27.13 -37.05 2.45
N GLU A 68 -28.38 -37.16 2.89
CA GLU A 68 -28.97 -36.30 3.92
C GLU A 68 -28.29 -36.63 5.25
N ILE A 69 -27.40 -35.75 5.69
CA ILE A 69 -26.97 -35.68 7.08
C ILE A 69 -27.85 -34.64 7.74
N GLU A 70 -28.86 -35.16 8.43
CA GLU A 70 -29.73 -34.48 9.37
C GLU A 70 -28.87 -33.83 10.46
N PHE A 71 -28.67 -32.51 10.38
CA PHE A 71 -28.06 -31.74 11.47
C PHE A 71 -29.18 -31.28 12.39
N ASP A 72 -29.35 -32.04 13.48
CA ASP A 72 -30.23 -31.71 14.58
C ASP A 72 -29.95 -30.31 15.14
N ASN A 73 -31.03 -29.53 15.20
CA ASN A 73 -31.11 -28.22 15.82
C ASN A 73 -31.06 -28.35 17.34
N ALA A 74 -29.85 -28.45 17.91
CA ALA A 74 -29.65 -28.22 19.33
C ALA A 74 -29.64 -26.71 19.62
N ARG A 75 -30.82 -26.19 19.97
CA ARG A 75 -31.01 -24.90 20.66
C ARG A 75 -30.40 -24.98 22.06
N ASP A 76 -29.10 -24.73 22.17
CA ASP A 76 -28.50 -24.43 23.47
C ASP A 76 -28.59 -22.93 23.74
N ALA A 77 -29.58 -22.59 24.58
CA ALA A 77 -29.67 -21.33 25.31
C ALA A 77 -28.57 -21.24 26.39
N SER A 78 -27.31 -21.36 25.97
CA SER A 78 -26.15 -21.17 26.85
C SER A 78 -25.87 -19.67 26.97
N SER A 79 -26.31 -19.14 28.10
CA SER A 79 -25.95 -17.87 28.72
C SER A 79 -24.66 -17.26 28.15
N SER A 80 -24.85 -16.11 27.52
CA SER A 80 -23.87 -15.27 26.85
C SER A 80 -22.78 -14.74 27.80
N ASN A 81 -21.86 -15.59 28.24
CA ASN A 81 -20.53 -15.18 28.70
C ASN A 81 -19.69 -14.88 27.45
N SER A 82 -20.03 -13.80 26.76
CA SER A 82 -19.16 -13.21 25.75
C SER A 82 -17.86 -12.83 26.46
N LEU A 83 -16.83 -13.67 26.29
CA LEU A 83 -15.47 -13.49 26.82
C LEU A 83 -14.76 -12.27 26.20
N TYR A 84 -15.46 -11.48 25.39
CA TYR A 84 -14.96 -10.25 24.81
C TYR A 84 -15.23 -9.11 25.80
N PRO A 85 -14.19 -8.42 26.29
CA PRO A 85 -14.35 -7.32 27.24
C PRO A 85 -15.30 -6.26 26.65
N LYS A 86 -16.42 -6.01 27.35
CA LYS A 86 -17.55 -5.19 26.89
C LYS A 86 -17.21 -3.71 26.60
N LYS A 87 -16.02 -3.20 27.00
CA LYS A 87 -15.54 -1.85 26.66
C LYS A 87 -14.02 -1.86 26.53
N ARG A 88 -13.48 -1.84 25.31
CA ARG A 88 -12.05 -1.59 25.08
C ARG A 88 -11.80 -0.07 25.09
N ARG A 89 -10.68 0.35 25.69
CA ARG A 89 -10.25 1.75 25.67
C ARG A 89 -9.99 2.14 24.22
N LYS A 90 -10.60 3.23 23.76
CA LYS A 90 -10.23 3.84 22.48
C LYS A 90 -8.77 4.29 22.59
N ALA A 91 -7.94 3.86 21.66
CA ALA A 91 -6.57 4.34 21.59
C ALA A 91 -6.58 5.85 21.34
N ASP A 92 -5.65 6.58 21.96
CA ASP A 92 -5.51 8.01 21.73
C ASP A 92 -4.91 8.25 20.33
N ALA A 93 -5.64 8.97 19.48
CA ALA A 93 -5.25 9.26 18.11
C ALA A 93 -4.27 10.45 18.00
N ARG A 94 -4.20 11.30 19.04
CA ARG A 94 -3.38 12.52 19.06
C ARG A 94 -1.91 12.31 18.68
N PRO A 95 -1.15 11.38 19.30
CA PRO A 95 0.26 11.21 18.97
C PRO A 95 0.47 10.75 17.52
N ILE A 96 -0.47 9.97 16.98
CA ILE A 96 -0.40 9.46 15.61
C ILE A 96 -0.66 10.59 14.61
N VAL A 97 -1.67 11.41 14.86
CA VAL A 97 -2.01 12.57 14.00
C VAL A 97 -0.88 13.59 14.02
N GLU A 98 -0.32 13.90 15.20
CA GLU A 98 0.81 14.82 15.34
C GLU A 98 2.05 14.32 14.59
N HIS A 99 2.33 13.01 14.66
CA HIS A 99 3.43 12.40 13.93
C HIS A 99 3.26 12.51 12.41
N LEU A 100 2.06 12.22 11.88
CA LEU A 100 1.76 12.36 10.46
C LEU A 100 1.83 13.81 9.98
N LYS A 101 1.34 14.77 10.78
CA LYS A 101 1.45 16.21 10.48
C LYS A 101 2.91 16.65 10.40
N LYS A 102 3.76 16.13 11.29
CA LYS A 102 5.20 16.40 11.28
C LYS A 102 5.89 15.82 10.05
N LEU A 103 5.52 14.61 9.62
CA LEU A 103 6.10 13.96 8.44
C LEU A 103 5.66 14.62 7.12
N PHE A 104 4.40 15.04 7.03
CA PHE A 104 3.79 15.49 5.78
C PHE A 104 3.15 16.87 5.88
N PRO A 105 3.87 17.94 6.25
CA PRO A 105 3.31 19.29 6.20
C PRO A 105 2.98 19.66 4.74
N PRO A 106 1.82 20.29 4.45
CA PRO A 106 0.77 20.80 5.36
C PRO A 106 -0.46 19.87 5.45
N LEU A 107 -0.31 18.56 5.23
CA LEU A 107 -1.45 17.63 5.20
C LEU A 107 -2.09 17.50 6.58
N GLU A 108 -3.42 17.58 6.60
CA GLU A 108 -4.23 17.40 7.79
C GLU A 108 -5.05 16.11 7.68
N PHE A 109 -4.75 15.15 8.55
CA PHE A 109 -5.40 13.86 8.60
C PHE A 109 -6.53 13.87 9.62
N SER A 110 -7.65 13.22 9.30
CA SER A 110 -8.67 12.90 10.30
C SER A 110 -8.16 11.81 11.24
N ASP A 111 -8.57 11.86 12.50
CA ASP A 111 -8.17 10.91 13.55
C ASP A 111 -8.39 9.45 13.12
N ASP A 112 -9.57 9.14 12.57
CA ASP A 112 -9.92 7.79 12.12
C ASP A 112 -9.01 7.29 11.00
N ALA A 113 -8.65 8.17 10.05
CA ALA A 113 -7.81 7.79 8.94
C ALA A 113 -6.34 7.65 9.35
N ALA A 114 -5.85 8.54 10.21
CA ALA A 114 -4.51 8.46 10.77
C ALA A 114 -4.35 7.15 11.56
N MET A 115 -5.32 6.84 12.42
CA MET A 115 -5.41 5.57 13.13
C MET A 115 -5.44 4.38 12.16
N GLN A 116 -6.26 4.44 11.11
CA GLN A 116 -6.33 3.38 10.11
C GLN A 116 -5.02 3.18 9.36
N MET A 117 -4.29 4.24 9.02
CA MET A 117 -3.00 4.16 8.33
C MET A 117 -1.92 3.48 9.19
N LEU A 118 -1.87 3.80 10.49
CA LEU A 118 -0.82 3.34 11.41
C LEU A 118 -1.17 2.10 12.25
N THR A 119 -2.38 1.56 12.12
CA THR A 119 -2.77 0.33 12.84
C THR A 119 -2.56 -0.91 11.97
N HIS A 120 -1.64 -1.77 12.38
CA HIS A 120 -1.44 -3.07 11.74
C HIS A 120 -2.46 -4.11 12.23
N LYS A 121 -2.80 -5.09 11.38
CA LYS A 121 -3.75 -6.17 11.71
C LYS A 121 -3.39 -7.03 12.94
N SER A 122 -2.13 -6.97 13.42
CA SER A 122 -1.72 -7.69 14.62
C SER A 122 -2.08 -6.95 15.92
N ALA A 123 -2.50 -5.69 15.86
CA ALA A 123 -3.05 -4.97 16.99
C ALA A 123 -4.41 -5.60 17.36
N ALA A 124 -4.38 -6.59 18.25
CA ALA A 124 -5.54 -7.39 18.65
C ALA A 124 -6.71 -6.56 19.23
N ASP A 125 -6.43 -5.33 19.63
CA ASP A 125 -7.37 -4.46 20.32
C ASP A 125 -8.35 -3.72 19.39
N LEU A 126 -8.06 -3.64 18.08
CA LEU A 126 -8.81 -2.86 17.11
C LEU A 126 -9.46 -3.76 16.04
N TRP A 127 -10.61 -4.34 16.39
CA TRP A 127 -11.36 -5.24 15.51
C TRP A 127 -11.72 -4.61 14.15
N SER A 128 -12.01 -3.31 14.10
CA SER A 128 -12.59 -2.68 12.91
C SER A 128 -11.65 -1.80 12.09
N VAL A 129 -10.51 -1.39 12.63
CA VAL A 129 -9.66 -0.37 12.00
C VAL A 129 -8.23 -0.89 11.88
N HIS A 130 -7.86 -1.36 10.68
CA HIS A 130 -6.49 -1.74 10.35
C HIS A 130 -6.13 -1.27 8.94
N ASN A 131 -4.84 -1.15 8.66
CA ASN A 131 -4.29 -0.59 7.43
C ASN A 131 -4.37 -1.52 6.21
N GLY A 132 -5.04 -2.67 6.29
CA GLY A 132 -4.99 -3.69 5.24
C GLY A 132 -5.51 -3.22 3.89
N ARG A 133 -6.66 -2.52 3.89
CA ARG A 133 -7.26 -1.93 2.68
C ARG A 133 -6.41 -0.79 2.12
N LEU A 134 -5.89 0.08 3.00
CA LEU A 134 -5.05 1.19 2.57
C LEU A 134 -3.70 0.70 2.02
N ALA A 135 -3.08 -0.28 2.67
CA ALA A 135 -1.82 -0.87 2.21
C ALA A 135 -1.97 -1.54 0.83
N PHE A 136 -3.10 -2.20 0.58
CA PHE A 136 -3.40 -2.76 -0.74
C PHE A 136 -3.48 -1.70 -1.84
N ILE A 137 -4.05 -0.53 -1.55
CA ILE A 137 -4.07 0.61 -2.48
C ILE A 137 -2.66 1.19 -2.62
N GLY A 138 -1.97 1.44 -1.50
CA GLY A 138 -0.64 2.03 -1.48
C GLY A 138 0.40 1.20 -2.22
N ARG A 139 0.35 -0.13 -2.16
CA ARG A 139 1.22 -1.00 -2.94
C ARG A 139 1.08 -0.77 -4.45
N ARG A 140 -0.15 -0.58 -4.94
CA ARG A 140 -0.39 -0.25 -6.36
C ARG A 140 0.14 1.13 -6.69
N VAL A 141 -0.17 2.12 -5.85
CA VAL A 141 0.29 3.50 -6.02
C VAL A 141 1.81 3.56 -6.11
N LEU A 142 2.51 2.90 -5.18
CA LEU A 142 3.97 2.84 -5.16
C LEU A 142 4.55 2.14 -6.40
N HIS A 143 3.99 1.00 -6.78
CA HIS A 143 4.42 0.28 -7.97
C HIS A 143 4.24 1.14 -9.22
N SER A 144 3.05 1.72 -9.42
CA SER A 144 2.74 2.57 -10.56
C SER A 144 3.65 3.80 -10.64
N TYR A 145 3.87 4.52 -9.53
CA TYR A 145 4.77 5.68 -9.54
C TYR A 145 6.22 5.30 -9.78
N THR A 146 6.67 4.15 -9.28
CA THR A 146 8.03 3.66 -9.53
C THR A 146 8.22 3.30 -11.00
N VAL A 147 7.28 2.58 -11.63
CA VAL A 147 7.34 2.26 -13.07
C VAL A 147 7.31 3.53 -13.93
N LEU A 148 6.40 4.46 -13.64
CA LEU A 148 6.30 5.74 -14.36
C LEU A 148 7.60 6.54 -14.23
N PHE A 149 8.19 6.59 -13.04
CA PHE A 149 9.48 7.22 -12.80
C PHE A 149 10.58 6.56 -13.63
N LEU A 150 10.72 5.24 -13.57
CA LEU A 150 11.75 4.49 -14.29
C LEU A 150 11.66 4.70 -15.81
N GLN A 151 10.45 4.67 -16.37
CA GLN A 151 10.21 4.95 -17.78
C GLN A 151 10.61 6.38 -18.14
N SER A 152 10.21 7.37 -17.33
CA SER A 152 10.54 8.77 -17.58
C SER A 152 12.06 9.03 -17.53
N ALA A 153 12.76 8.41 -16.59
CA ALA A 153 14.21 8.52 -16.44
C ALA A 153 14.96 7.80 -17.57
N ALA A 154 14.49 6.63 -18.00
CA ALA A 154 15.06 5.92 -19.14
C ALA A 154 15.00 6.73 -20.44
N LEU A 155 13.90 7.46 -20.66
CA LEU A 155 13.77 8.37 -21.81
C LEU A 155 14.77 9.54 -21.75
N GLN A 156 15.14 10.01 -20.55
CA GLN A 156 16.16 11.04 -20.39
C GLN A 156 17.55 10.50 -20.70
N PHE A 157 17.89 9.28 -20.27
CA PHE A 157 19.17 8.64 -20.61
C PHE A 157 19.34 8.47 -22.11
N SER A 158 18.29 8.03 -22.81
CA SER A 158 18.31 7.89 -24.27
C SER A 158 18.55 9.21 -25.01
N ARG A 159 18.22 10.36 -24.41
CA ARG A 159 18.40 11.69 -25.01
C ARG A 159 19.73 12.33 -24.64
N ALA A 160 20.22 12.09 -23.43
CA ALA A 160 21.35 12.82 -22.86
C ALA A 160 22.73 12.20 -23.22
N SER A 161 22.82 10.90 -23.50
CA SER A 161 24.12 10.29 -23.84
C SER A 161 23.96 8.88 -24.45
N PRO A 162 24.54 8.60 -25.63
CA PRO A 162 24.60 7.24 -26.18
C PRO A 162 25.67 6.31 -25.54
N SER A 163 26.38 6.74 -24.49
CA SER A 163 27.75 6.20 -24.25
C SER A 163 28.00 5.35 -23.01
N THR A 164 27.07 5.14 -22.07
CA THR A 164 27.42 4.49 -20.78
C THR A 164 26.48 3.40 -20.30
N VAL A 165 25.27 3.30 -20.85
CA VAL A 165 24.37 2.19 -20.57
C VAL A 165 24.23 1.44 -21.87
N ASP A 166 24.64 0.18 -21.88
CA ASP A 166 24.48 -0.70 -23.03
C ASP A 166 23.01 -0.66 -23.49
N PRO A 167 22.70 0.00 -24.62
CA PRO A 167 21.32 0.13 -25.09
C PRO A 167 20.73 -1.22 -25.50
N THR A 168 21.54 -2.28 -25.53
CA THR A 168 21.12 -3.63 -25.89
C THR A 168 20.60 -4.45 -24.71
N LEU A 169 20.78 -3.99 -23.46
CA LEU A 169 20.22 -4.64 -22.27
C LEU A 169 18.94 -3.92 -21.80
N PRO A 170 17.74 -4.43 -22.16
CA PRO A 170 16.49 -3.83 -21.72
C PRO A 170 16.37 -3.95 -20.20
N PHE A 171 16.18 -2.83 -19.51
CA PHE A 171 15.83 -2.83 -18.10
C PHE A 171 14.45 -3.48 -17.91
N ASP A 172 14.37 -4.53 -17.09
CA ASP A 172 13.10 -5.08 -16.60
C ASP A 172 12.54 -4.12 -15.54
N PHE A 173 11.77 -3.11 -15.99
CA PHE A 173 11.22 -2.07 -15.12
C PHE A 173 10.27 -2.64 -14.05
N ASP A 174 9.55 -3.72 -14.35
CA ASP A 174 8.67 -4.36 -13.38
C ASP A 174 9.47 -5.04 -12.26
N LEU A 175 10.58 -5.71 -12.61
CA LEU A 175 11.49 -6.27 -11.60
C LEU A 175 12.17 -5.18 -10.77
N LEU A 176 12.61 -4.10 -11.41
CA LEU A 176 13.21 -2.96 -10.71
C LEU A 176 12.21 -2.31 -9.76
N ALA A 177 10.98 -2.06 -10.22
CA ALA A 177 9.92 -1.52 -9.38
C ALA A 177 9.60 -2.46 -8.21
N TYR A 178 9.43 -3.76 -8.48
CA TYR A 178 9.17 -4.76 -7.45
C TYR A 178 10.26 -4.79 -6.37
N ARG A 179 11.55 -4.72 -6.76
CA ARG A 179 12.68 -4.67 -5.82
C ARG A 179 12.68 -3.38 -5.00
N ALA A 180 12.48 -2.25 -5.67
CA ALA A 180 12.49 -0.93 -5.05
C ALA A 180 11.33 -0.76 -4.05
N THR A 181 10.16 -1.32 -4.35
CA THR A 181 8.96 -1.24 -3.50
C THR A 181 8.73 -2.51 -2.68
N PHE A 182 9.76 -3.34 -2.49
CA PHE A 182 9.61 -4.56 -1.69
C PHE A 182 9.30 -4.17 -0.23
N THR A 183 8.24 -4.76 0.35
CA THR A 183 7.71 -4.35 1.66
C THR A 183 8.77 -4.35 2.76
N GLN A 184 9.73 -5.29 2.76
CA GLN A 184 10.80 -5.29 3.77
C GLN A 184 11.75 -4.10 3.60
N ILE A 185 12.12 -3.76 2.35
CA ILE A 185 12.95 -2.57 2.05
C ILE A 185 12.22 -1.30 2.46
N LEU A 186 10.92 -1.21 2.20
CA LEU A 186 10.12 -0.08 2.67
C LEU A 186 10.15 0.03 4.19
N GLY A 187 10.03 -1.08 4.92
CA GLY A 187 10.10 -1.05 6.38
C GLY A 187 11.46 -0.64 6.92
N GLU A 188 12.51 -1.28 6.41
CA GLU A 188 13.89 -1.08 6.85
C GLU A 188 14.41 0.32 6.53
N TYR A 189 14.15 0.83 5.32
CA TYR A 189 14.71 2.11 4.89
C TYR A 189 13.73 3.27 5.08
N VAL A 190 12.47 3.13 4.68
CA VAL A 190 11.48 4.23 4.80
C VAL A 190 10.88 4.26 6.20
N GLY A 191 10.46 3.11 6.72
CA GLY A 191 9.81 2.99 8.02
C GLY A 191 10.69 3.46 9.18
N ASN A 192 11.99 3.16 9.13
CA ASN A 192 12.96 3.65 10.10
C ASN A 192 13.17 5.17 10.01
N GLN A 193 13.30 5.72 8.80
CA GLN A 193 13.44 7.18 8.61
C GLN A 193 12.21 7.95 9.09
N TRP A 194 11.02 7.37 8.91
CA TRP A 194 9.76 7.92 9.40
C TRP A 194 9.48 7.59 10.88
N LYS A 195 10.40 6.90 11.57
CA LYS A 195 10.27 6.48 12.97
C LYS A 195 8.94 5.78 13.29
N LEU A 196 8.49 4.92 12.38
CA LEU A 196 7.19 4.26 12.51
C LEU A 196 7.11 3.29 13.68
N ALA A 197 8.25 2.76 14.14
CA ALA A 197 8.30 1.83 15.27
C ALA A 197 7.74 2.47 16.56
N ASP A 198 7.88 3.78 16.71
CA ASP A 198 7.52 4.51 17.94
C ASP A 198 6.02 4.81 18.02
N VAL A 199 5.35 4.92 16.87
CA VAL A 199 3.97 5.43 16.77
C VAL A 199 2.97 4.43 16.21
N MET A 200 3.42 3.41 15.47
CA MET A 200 2.51 2.45 14.84
C MET A 200 1.93 1.49 15.88
N GLN A 201 0.66 1.14 15.70
CA GLN A 201 -0.01 0.20 16.60
C GLN A 201 0.14 -1.21 16.04
N TRP A 202 0.90 -2.04 16.73
CA TRP A 202 1.14 -3.42 16.34
C TRP A 202 1.48 -4.28 17.55
N ARG A 203 1.31 -5.59 17.41
CA ARG A 203 1.76 -6.56 18.40
C ARG A 203 2.88 -7.41 17.80
N PRO A 204 4.04 -7.53 18.47
CA PRO A 204 5.08 -8.45 18.02
C PRO A 204 4.60 -9.90 18.16
N PRO A 205 5.08 -10.81 17.31
CA PRO A 205 4.91 -12.23 17.54
C PRO A 205 5.66 -12.57 18.83
N VAL A 206 4.94 -12.71 19.93
CA VAL A 206 5.53 -13.05 21.23
C VAL A 206 6.14 -14.44 21.10
N SER A 207 7.47 -14.54 21.05
CA SER A 207 8.12 -15.81 21.41
C SER A 207 8.04 -15.88 22.93
N ARG A 208 7.15 -16.74 23.44
CA ARG A 208 6.86 -16.93 24.87
C ARG A 208 8.12 -17.27 25.71
N ASN A 209 9.27 -17.55 25.08
CA ASN A 209 10.51 -17.98 25.73
C ASN A 209 11.63 -16.92 25.86
N ARG A 210 11.45 -15.64 25.50
CA ARG A 210 12.51 -14.61 25.63
C ARG A 210 12.39 -13.69 26.85
N MET A 211 11.78 -14.15 27.95
CA MET A 211 11.72 -13.38 29.21
C MET A 211 13.04 -13.35 30.00
N LEU A 212 14.11 -14.00 29.51
CA LEU A 212 15.39 -14.08 30.21
C LEU A 212 16.50 -13.48 29.33
N GLY A 213 16.70 -12.18 29.44
CA GLY A 213 18.02 -11.54 29.29
C GLY A 213 18.58 -11.37 27.87
N ASN A 214 18.00 -10.48 27.06
CA ASN A 214 18.73 -9.44 26.31
C ASN A 214 17.72 -8.65 25.47
N ILE A 215 17.32 -7.45 25.94
CA ILE A 215 16.24 -6.66 25.33
C ILE A 215 16.71 -5.88 24.08
N ASP A 216 18.02 -5.81 23.84
CA ASP A 216 18.58 -4.73 23.02
C ASP A 216 19.01 -5.09 21.59
N SER A 217 18.86 -6.32 21.07
CA SER A 217 19.57 -6.65 19.81
C SER A 217 18.90 -7.59 18.82
N ALA A 218 17.58 -7.63 18.76
CA ALA A 218 16.94 -8.23 17.59
C ALA A 218 15.66 -7.49 17.27
N MET A 219 15.77 -6.44 16.45
CA MET A 219 14.66 -5.97 15.62
C MET A 219 13.97 -7.21 15.07
N SER A 220 12.76 -7.49 15.59
CA SER A 220 12.12 -8.77 15.29
C SER A 220 12.01 -8.89 13.76
N PRO A 221 12.27 -10.04 13.14
CA PRO A 221 12.18 -10.20 11.68
C PRO A 221 10.80 -9.85 11.12
N GLY A 222 9.78 -9.71 11.99
CA GLY A 222 8.46 -9.19 11.64
C GLY A 222 8.32 -7.67 11.62
N LEU A 223 9.18 -6.92 12.32
CA LEU A 223 9.04 -5.46 12.49
C LEU A 223 9.12 -4.74 11.14
N TYR A 224 10.16 -4.99 10.32
CA TYR A 224 10.30 -4.36 9.01
C TYR A 224 9.14 -4.70 8.08
N LYS A 225 8.59 -5.92 8.17
CA LYS A 225 7.39 -6.27 7.38
C LYS A 225 6.18 -5.44 7.83
N VAL A 226 6.00 -5.22 9.12
CA VAL A 226 4.90 -4.42 9.68
C VAL A 226 5.08 -2.94 9.34
N GLN A 227 6.29 -2.39 9.51
CA GLN A 227 6.60 -1.02 9.12
C GLN A 227 6.40 -0.80 7.62
N GLY A 228 6.87 -1.71 6.77
CA GLY A 228 6.68 -1.62 5.32
C GLY A 228 5.21 -1.66 4.92
N THR A 229 4.41 -2.54 5.55
CA THR A 229 2.95 -2.56 5.36
C THR A 229 2.31 -1.25 5.82
N THR A 230 2.87 -0.61 6.86
CA THR A 230 2.41 0.69 7.36
C THR A 230 2.79 1.82 6.41
N VAL A 231 3.98 1.80 5.79
CA VAL A 231 4.37 2.73 4.72
C VAL A 231 3.41 2.61 3.52
N GLU A 232 3.09 1.38 3.09
CA GLU A 232 2.06 1.13 2.08
C GLU A 232 0.71 1.71 2.53
N GLY A 233 0.32 1.50 3.79
CA GLY A 233 -0.92 2.04 4.38
C GLY A 233 -0.99 3.56 4.35
N ILE A 234 0.07 4.24 4.74
CA ILE A 234 0.19 5.71 4.71
C ILE A 234 0.05 6.21 3.26
N MET A 235 0.77 5.62 2.31
CA MET A 235 0.71 6.02 0.91
C MET A 235 -0.68 5.82 0.30
N GLY A 236 -1.35 4.70 0.62
CA GLY A 236 -2.73 4.47 0.19
C GLY A 236 -3.73 5.41 0.85
N GLY A 237 -3.49 5.77 2.12
CA GLY A 237 -4.27 6.76 2.84
C GLY A 237 -4.15 8.16 2.26
N ILE A 238 -2.93 8.60 1.95
CA ILE A 238 -2.67 9.90 1.30
C ILE A 238 -3.34 9.94 -0.07
N TYR A 239 -3.19 8.88 -0.87
CA TYR A 239 -3.85 8.77 -2.17
C TYR A 239 -5.37 8.85 -2.05
N HIS A 240 -5.96 8.17 -1.05
CA HIS A 240 -7.40 8.15 -0.85
C HIS A 240 -7.96 9.51 -0.36
N GLN A 241 -7.24 10.22 0.51
CA GLN A 241 -7.72 11.48 1.09
C GLN A 241 -7.39 12.70 0.24
N PHE A 242 -6.17 12.78 -0.30
CA PHE A 242 -5.64 13.96 -0.97
C PHE A 242 -5.44 13.77 -2.48
N GLY A 243 -5.66 12.57 -3.01
CA GLY A 243 -5.59 12.27 -4.43
C GLY A 243 -4.20 11.89 -4.94
N GLY A 244 -4.13 11.60 -6.24
CA GLY A 244 -2.93 11.09 -6.89
C GLY A 244 -1.78 12.09 -7.01
N THR A 245 -2.08 13.37 -7.24
CA THR A 245 -1.04 14.41 -7.40
C THR A 245 -0.22 14.60 -6.12
N VAL A 246 -0.92 14.70 -4.98
CA VAL A 246 -0.29 14.83 -3.66
C VAL A 246 0.50 13.55 -3.32
N ALA A 247 -0.08 12.38 -3.54
CA ALA A 247 0.61 11.11 -3.29
C ALA A 247 1.88 10.96 -4.15
N GLN A 248 1.84 11.40 -5.41
CA GLN A 248 2.99 11.39 -6.30
C GLN A 248 4.10 12.33 -5.81
N ARG A 249 3.75 13.53 -5.33
CA ARG A 249 4.72 14.45 -4.71
C ARG A 249 5.35 13.84 -3.47
N VAL A 250 4.56 13.22 -2.59
CA VAL A 250 5.06 12.51 -1.40
C VAL A 250 6.03 11.40 -1.81
N PHE A 251 5.68 10.62 -2.84
CA PHE A 251 6.55 9.57 -3.37
C PHE A 251 7.92 10.13 -3.76
N HIS A 252 7.99 11.13 -4.63
CA HIS A 252 9.28 11.65 -5.12
C HIS A 252 10.08 12.41 -4.05
N THR A 253 9.40 13.09 -3.13
CA THR A 253 10.08 14.01 -2.20
C THR A 253 10.38 13.42 -0.83
N ARG A 254 9.60 12.44 -0.35
CA ARG A 254 9.69 11.87 1.00
C ARG A 254 9.95 10.38 1.05
N LEU A 255 9.72 9.63 -0.03
CA LEU A 255 9.88 8.17 -0.04
C LEU A 255 11.06 7.73 -0.92
N LEU A 256 11.06 8.16 -2.18
CA LEU A 256 12.09 7.82 -3.18
C LEU A 256 13.53 8.06 -2.71
N PRO A 257 13.86 9.15 -1.98
CA PRO A 257 15.21 9.40 -1.49
C PRO A 257 15.73 8.33 -0.51
N HIS A 258 14.82 7.65 0.19
CA HIS A 258 15.18 6.65 1.19
C HIS A 258 15.38 5.25 0.61
N ILE A 259 14.91 5.00 -0.62
CA ILE A 259 15.05 3.70 -1.29
C ILE A 259 16.20 3.67 -2.33
N LEU A 260 17.09 4.66 -2.33
CA LEU A 260 18.23 4.70 -3.26
C LEU A 260 19.25 3.61 -2.95
N CYS A 261 19.59 3.35 -1.69
CA CYS A 261 20.46 2.24 -1.27
C CYS A 261 21.72 2.03 -2.15
N PRO A 262 22.62 3.03 -2.24
CA PRO A 262 23.75 3.04 -3.18
C PRO A 262 24.70 1.86 -2.98
N GLY A 263 25.15 1.27 -4.10
CA GLY A 263 26.06 0.13 -4.10
C GLY A 263 25.42 -1.18 -3.64
N THR A 264 24.10 -1.22 -3.44
CA THR A 264 23.38 -2.44 -3.06
C THR A 264 22.46 -2.90 -4.18
N PRO A 265 22.20 -4.21 -4.30
CA PRO A 265 21.16 -4.72 -5.18
C PRO A 265 19.75 -4.47 -4.61
N LEU A 266 19.61 -3.85 -3.44
CA LEU A 266 18.32 -3.59 -2.83
C LEU A 266 17.87 -2.18 -3.18
N GLY A 267 16.57 -1.93 -3.22
CA GLY A 267 16.06 -0.59 -3.56
C GLY A 267 16.11 -0.27 -5.05
N LEU A 268 16.28 1.03 -5.35
CA LEU A 268 16.35 1.58 -6.69
C LEU A 268 17.75 1.40 -7.27
N HIS A 269 17.84 0.92 -8.50
CA HIS A 269 19.11 0.73 -9.18
C HIS A 269 19.91 2.03 -9.35
N ASP A 270 21.23 1.97 -9.10
CA ASP A 270 22.15 3.11 -9.04
C ASP A 270 22.08 4.04 -10.26
N SER A 271 21.89 3.48 -11.46
CA SER A 271 21.73 4.25 -12.70
C SER A 271 20.60 5.29 -12.63
N PHE A 272 19.56 5.07 -11.81
CA PHE A 272 18.42 5.97 -11.69
C PHE A 272 18.53 6.98 -10.53
N HIS A 273 19.61 6.94 -9.73
CA HIS A 273 19.73 7.80 -8.55
C HIS A 273 19.84 9.27 -8.91
N HIS A 274 20.58 9.59 -9.98
CA HIS A 274 20.69 10.96 -10.46
C HIS A 274 19.31 11.52 -10.83
N ALA A 275 18.55 10.79 -11.65
CA ALA A 275 17.21 11.18 -12.06
C ALA A 275 16.24 11.29 -10.86
N ALA A 276 16.39 10.43 -9.85
CA ALA A 276 15.58 10.50 -8.63
C ALA A 276 15.84 11.79 -7.85
N ARG A 277 17.10 12.19 -7.69
CA ARG A 277 17.48 13.44 -7.02
C ARG A 277 17.05 14.68 -7.82
N GLU A 278 17.19 14.64 -9.14
CA GLU A 278 16.73 15.71 -10.02
C GLU A 278 15.20 15.89 -9.91
N MET A 279 14.43 14.79 -9.95
CA MET A 279 12.98 14.82 -9.79
C MET A 279 12.58 15.34 -8.40
N GLN A 280 13.28 14.91 -7.34
CA GLN A 280 13.08 15.44 -6.00
C GLN A 280 13.30 16.95 -5.94
N ALA A 281 14.41 17.45 -6.51
CA ALA A 281 14.72 18.87 -6.55
C ALA A 281 13.65 19.66 -7.33
N LYS A 282 13.23 19.14 -8.49
CA LYS A 282 12.15 19.72 -9.31
C LYS A 282 10.81 19.81 -8.58
N MET A 283 10.53 18.88 -7.67
CA MET A 283 9.33 18.89 -6.83
C MET A 283 9.48 19.70 -5.53
N GLY A 284 10.53 20.51 -5.39
CA GLY A 284 10.75 21.38 -4.24
C GLY A 284 11.60 20.76 -3.13
N GLY A 285 12.26 19.64 -3.38
CA GLY A 285 13.20 19.02 -2.44
C GLY A 285 12.53 18.23 -1.30
N PRO A 286 13.30 17.82 -0.27
CA PRO A 286 12.83 17.02 0.86
C PRO A 286 11.86 17.77 1.79
N TYR A 287 11.66 19.07 1.58
CA TYR A 287 10.68 19.89 2.30
C TYR A 287 9.71 20.60 1.35
N GLY A 288 9.66 20.19 0.07
CA GLY A 288 8.76 20.77 -0.92
C GLY A 288 7.30 20.72 -0.50
N LEU A 289 6.53 21.73 -0.90
CA LEU A 289 5.09 21.84 -0.63
C LEU A 289 4.35 20.67 -1.29
N LEU A 290 3.58 19.94 -0.47
CA LEU A 290 2.81 18.78 -0.93
C LEU A 290 1.51 19.17 -1.63
N ILE A 291 0.94 20.31 -1.25
CA ILE A 291 -0.30 20.86 -1.80
C ILE A 291 0.07 22.12 -2.56
N THR A 292 -0.37 22.23 -3.80
CA THR A 292 -0.28 23.49 -4.54
C THR A 292 -1.35 24.48 -4.04
N PRO A 293 -1.12 25.80 -4.05
CA PRO A 293 -2.11 26.78 -3.56
C PRO A 293 -3.51 26.62 -4.18
N SER A 294 -3.56 26.17 -5.44
CA SER A 294 -4.81 25.83 -6.13
C SER A 294 -5.54 24.64 -5.50
N GLU A 295 -4.82 23.59 -5.10
CA GLU A 295 -5.40 22.40 -4.46
C GLU A 295 -5.84 22.70 -3.01
N ALA A 296 -5.12 23.58 -2.30
CA ALA A 296 -5.49 24.01 -0.95
C ALA A 296 -6.89 24.65 -0.94
N SER A 297 -7.18 25.49 -1.93
CA SER A 297 -8.48 26.15 -2.08
C SER A 297 -9.62 25.14 -2.30
N GLN A 298 -9.37 24.05 -3.05
CA GLN A 298 -10.35 22.99 -3.31
C GLN A 298 -10.62 22.13 -2.07
N GLN A 299 -9.60 21.85 -1.25
CA GLN A 299 -9.78 21.08 -0.01
C GLN A 299 -10.64 21.83 1.01
N GLN A 300 -10.47 23.15 1.11
CA GLN A 300 -11.27 24.00 1.99
C GLN A 300 -12.76 23.90 1.62
N GLN A 301 -13.10 24.07 0.34
CA GLN A 301 -14.48 23.99 -0.17
C GLN A 301 -15.13 22.62 0.11
N LYS A 302 -14.37 21.53 0.03
CA LYS A 302 -14.89 20.18 0.29
C LYS A 302 -15.21 19.93 1.77
N ARG A 303 -14.51 20.61 2.69
CA ARG A 303 -14.82 20.55 4.13
C ARG A 303 -16.08 21.34 4.47
N ASP A 304 -16.23 22.52 3.90
CA ASP A 304 -17.38 23.39 4.20
C ASP A 304 -18.70 22.77 3.72
N THR A 305 -18.66 22.07 2.58
CA THR A 305 -19.81 21.32 2.06
C THR A 305 -20.20 20.12 2.93
N HIS A 306 -19.24 19.35 3.46
CA HIS A 306 -19.56 18.21 4.33
C HIS A 306 -20.13 18.62 5.70
N THR A 307 -19.66 19.74 6.27
CA THR A 307 -20.16 20.25 7.56
C THR A 307 -21.61 20.72 7.45
N SER A 308 -21.98 21.28 6.30
CA SER A 308 -23.34 21.77 6.04
C SER A 308 -24.38 20.63 5.95
N THR A 309 -24.04 19.52 5.29
CA THR A 309 -24.97 18.39 5.11
C THR A 309 -25.15 17.53 6.37
N SER A 310 -24.12 17.44 7.22
CA SER A 310 -24.23 16.71 8.50
C SER A 310 -25.15 17.41 9.51
N SER A 311 -25.35 18.72 9.37
CA SER A 311 -26.18 19.49 10.30
C SER A 311 -27.67 19.30 9.99
N GLN A 312 -28.04 19.21 8.71
CA GLN A 312 -29.44 18.99 8.29
C GLN A 312 -29.95 17.57 8.59
N SER A 313 -29.06 16.56 8.56
CA SER A 313 -29.44 15.17 8.84
C SER A 313 -29.68 14.91 10.33
N LYS A 314 -28.97 15.61 11.23
CA LYS A 314 -29.23 15.54 12.68
C LYS A 314 -30.59 16.13 13.07
N THR A 315 -30.98 17.28 12.51
CA THR A 315 -32.30 17.87 12.75
C THR A 315 -33.44 16.92 12.32
N SER A 316 -33.29 16.19 11.22
CA SER A 316 -34.34 15.25 10.76
C SER A 316 -34.52 14.01 11.64
N TYR A 317 -33.48 13.58 12.36
CA TYR A 317 -33.56 12.45 13.28
C TYR A 317 -34.10 12.85 14.65
N GLU A 318 -33.66 13.98 15.20
CA GLU A 318 -34.20 14.51 16.46
C GLU A 318 -35.69 14.89 16.33
N GLU A 319 -36.12 15.38 15.16
CA GLU A 319 -37.54 15.69 14.92
C GLU A 319 -38.42 14.42 14.79
N ARG A 320 -37.86 13.31 14.29
CA ARG A 320 -38.56 12.00 14.25
C ARG A 320 -38.64 11.34 15.62
N GLU A 321 -37.60 11.46 16.45
CA GLU A 321 -37.58 10.88 17.80
C GLU A 321 -38.54 11.62 18.75
N ASN A 322 -38.66 12.94 18.59
CA ASN A 322 -39.64 13.75 19.32
C ASN A 322 -41.09 13.48 18.87
N ARG A 323 -41.37 13.19 17.59
CA ARG A 323 -42.72 12.79 17.14
C ARG A 323 -43.15 11.43 17.67
N SER A 324 -42.24 10.45 17.68
CA SER A 324 -42.52 9.10 18.20
C SER A 324 -42.88 9.11 19.69
N SER A 325 -42.21 9.96 20.47
CA SER A 325 -42.48 10.09 21.91
C SER A 325 -43.82 10.76 22.22
N ALA A 326 -44.31 11.64 21.34
CA ALA A 326 -45.62 12.30 21.50
C ALA A 326 -46.80 11.37 21.17
N GLU A 327 -46.68 10.50 20.17
CA GLU A 327 -47.74 9.54 19.81
C GLU A 327 -47.92 8.44 20.86
N PHE A 328 -46.83 7.95 21.46
CA PHE A 328 -46.90 6.91 22.49
C PHE A 328 -47.57 7.39 23.79
N GLY A 329 -47.57 8.71 24.05
CA GLY A 329 -48.26 9.32 25.19
C GLY A 329 -49.78 9.41 25.03
N GLN A 330 -50.29 9.50 23.79
CA GLN A 330 -51.73 9.58 23.54
C GLN A 330 -52.42 8.21 23.57
N GLU A 331 -51.72 7.14 23.15
CA GLU A 331 -52.28 5.78 23.17
C GLU A 331 -52.57 5.28 24.60
N LYS A 332 -51.75 5.67 25.59
CA LYS A 332 -51.98 5.31 27.01
C LYS A 332 -53.20 5.98 27.63
N LYS A 333 -53.66 7.13 27.11
CA LYS A 333 -54.87 7.81 27.60
C LYS A 333 -56.16 7.19 27.05
N ARG A 334 -56.09 6.43 25.95
CA ARG A 334 -57.25 5.78 25.33
C ARG A 334 -57.65 4.45 25.97
N ILE A 335 -56.74 3.82 26.71
CA ILE A 335 -56.96 2.51 27.36
C ILE A 335 -57.46 2.67 28.81
N ALA A 336 -57.54 3.89 29.33
CA ALA A 336 -57.93 4.19 30.71
C ALA A 336 -59.36 4.75 30.87
N LEU A 337 -60.17 4.72 29.81
CA LEU A 337 -61.62 4.99 29.80
C LEU A 337 -62.33 3.71 29.37
#